data_AF-A0A2J0U4Y6-F1
#
_entry.id   AF-A0A2J0U4Y6-F1
#
_cell.length_a   1.000
_cell.length_b   1.000
_cell.length_c   1.000
_cell.angle_alpha   90.00
_cell.angle_beta   90.00
_cell.angle_gamma   90.00
#
_symmetry.space_group_name_H-M   'P 1'
#
loop_
_entity.id
_entity.type
_entity.pdbx_description
1 polymer ?
#
loop_
_entity_poly.entity_id
_entity_poly.type
_entity_poly.pdbx_seq_one_letter_code
_entity_poly.pdbx_strand_id
1 'polypeptide(L)'
;MQEFRHVLETRGRYQLVAVSYAPVYAPGDVVGHAVVADDGDRLTDLISLAEARQRLLQLVREEGEEPGLENENPLRKKASRWRHR
;
A
#
# COMPACT_ATOMS: atom_id res chain seq x y z
N MET A 1 6.32 -19.56 19.03
CA MET A 1 7.32 -19.05 18.07
C MET A 1 7.23 -17.53 18.11
N GLN A 2 8.37 -16.83 18.10
CA GLN A 2 8.38 -15.36 18.16
C GLN A 2 8.34 -14.80 16.74
N GLU A 3 7.43 -13.87 16.48
CA GLU A 3 7.36 -13.14 15.22
C GLU A 3 8.24 -11.88 15.28
N PHE A 4 8.98 -11.64 14.22
CA PHE A 4 9.76 -10.44 13.98
C PHE A 4 9.12 -9.62 12.87
N ARG A 5 9.02 -8.32 13.08
CA ARG A 5 8.47 -7.35 12.13
C ARG A 5 9.61 -6.52 11.57
N HIS A 6 9.67 -6.42 10.26
CA HIS A 6 10.70 -5.69 9.53
C HIS A 6 10.03 -4.59 8.71
N VAL A 7 10.33 -3.33 9.02
CA VAL A 7 9.75 -2.18 8.30
C VAL A 7 10.34 -2.13 6.89
N LEU A 8 9.48 -2.14 5.89
CA LEU A 8 9.85 -2.05 4.48
C LEU A 8 9.61 -0.66 3.89
N GLU A 9 8.48 -0.04 4.25
CA GLU A 9 8.08 1.27 3.75
C GLU A 9 7.29 2.03 4.82
N THR A 10 7.52 3.34 4.93
CA THR A 10 6.77 4.23 5.82
C THR A 10 6.15 5.35 4.99
N ARG A 11 4.86 5.62 5.19
CA ARG A 11 4.13 6.72 4.57
C ARG A 11 3.18 7.37 5.56
N GLY A 12 3.44 8.64 5.87
CA GLY A 12 2.68 9.37 6.88
C GLY A 12 2.74 8.62 8.21
N ARG A 13 1.59 8.36 8.81
CA ARG A 13 1.44 7.60 10.06
C ARG A 13 1.33 6.08 9.85
N TYR A 14 1.55 5.57 8.64
CA TYR A 14 1.36 4.16 8.32
C TYR A 14 2.68 3.54 7.86
N GLN A 15 2.92 2.29 8.25
CA GLN A 15 4.13 1.55 7.91
C GLN A 15 3.76 0.18 7.36
N LEU A 16 4.39 -0.21 6.27
CA LEU A 16 4.31 -1.57 5.73
C LEU A 16 5.45 -2.39 6.30
N VAL A 17 5.09 -3.50 6.94
CA VAL A 17 6.04 -4.41 7.59
C VAL A 17 5.96 -5.80 6.95
N ALA A 18 7.13 -6.42 6.78
CA ALA A 18 7.24 -7.85 6.57
C ALA A 18 7.28 -8.58 7.91
N VAL A 19 6.64 -9.73 7.99
CA VAL A 19 6.58 -10.57 9.18
C VAL A 19 7.34 -11.86 8.89
N SER A 20 8.22 -12.26 9.80
CA SER A 20 9.02 -13.47 9.69
C SER A 20 9.25 -14.07 11.08
N TYR A 21 9.73 -15.31 11.15
CA TYR A 21 10.19 -15.91 12.40
C TYR A 21 11.69 -15.75 12.63
N ALA A 22 12.38 -15.06 11.72
CA ALA A 22 13.80 -14.79 11.78
C ALA A 22 14.06 -13.35 12.29
N PRO A 23 15.03 -13.16 13.20
CA PRO A 23 15.38 -11.83 13.71
C PRO A 23 16.05 -10.95 12.65
N VAL A 24 16.61 -11.55 11.60
CA VAL A 24 17.22 -10.84 10.47
C VAL A 24 16.27 -10.93 9.28
N TYR A 25 16.02 -9.80 8.63
CA TYR A 25 15.17 -9.77 7.44
C TYR A 25 15.80 -10.58 6.30
N ALA A 26 15.05 -11.56 5.82
CA ALA A 26 15.35 -12.29 4.60
C ALA A 26 14.04 -12.46 3.80
N PRO A 27 13.99 -12.07 2.52
CA PRO A 27 12.76 -12.12 1.74
C PRO A 27 12.19 -13.53 1.56
N GLY A 28 13.04 -14.57 1.66
CA GLY A 28 12.62 -15.98 1.59
C GLY A 28 11.99 -16.51 2.89
N ASP A 29 12.20 -15.85 4.02
CA ASP A 29 11.67 -16.24 5.34
C ASP A 29 10.42 -15.44 5.74
N VAL A 30 9.95 -14.56 4.85
CA VAL A 30 8.76 -13.74 5.10
C VAL A 30 7.52 -14.62 5.01
N VAL A 31 6.77 -14.68 6.10
CA VAL A 31 5.50 -15.42 6.19
C VAL A 31 4.32 -14.58 5.68
N GLY A 32 4.44 -13.26 5.69
CA GLY A 32 3.40 -12.35 5.21
C GLY A 32 3.77 -10.89 5.43
N HIS A 33 2.90 -10.00 4.95
CA HIS A 33 3.04 -8.56 5.10
C HIS A 33 1.84 -7.99 5.81
N ALA A 34 2.03 -6.91 6.54
CA ALA A 34 0.95 -6.19 7.21
C ALA A 34 1.20 -4.69 7.15
N VAL A 35 0.13 -3.91 7.28
CA VAL A 35 0.23 -2.48 7.52
C VAL A 35 0.02 -2.22 9.01
N VAL A 36 0.89 -1.41 9.60
CA VAL A 36 0.81 -0.97 10.99
C VAL A 36 0.68 0.55 11.03
N ALA A 37 0.03 1.07 12.07
CA ALA A 37 0.07 2.48 12.40
C ALA A 37 1.42 2.87 13.04
N ASP A 38 1.69 4.16 13.13
CA ASP A 38 2.80 4.79 13.84
C ASP A 38 2.88 4.32 15.30
N ASP A 39 1.73 4.22 15.98
CA ASP A 39 1.61 3.69 17.34
C ASP A 39 1.93 2.19 17.47
N GLY A 40 2.16 1.49 16.35
CA GLY A 40 2.52 0.06 16.32
C GLY A 40 1.33 -0.90 16.21
N ASP A 41 0.10 -0.37 16.17
CA ASP A 41 -1.12 -1.14 15.95
C ASP A 41 -1.17 -1.76 14.56
N ARG A 42 -1.46 -3.06 14.50
CA ARG A 42 -1.58 -3.79 13.23
C ARG A 42 -2.99 -3.58 12.66
N LEU A 43 -3.06 -2.95 11.48
CA LEU A 43 -4.32 -2.59 10.82
C LEU A 43 -4.85 -3.68 9.89
N THR A 44 -3.99 -4.63 9.49
CA THR A 44 -4.35 -5.72 8.58
C THR A 44 -3.78 -7.05 9.06
N ASP A 45 -4.50 -8.14 8.77
CA ASP A 45 -3.93 -9.48 8.84
C ASP A 45 -2.75 -9.66 7.87
N LEU A 46 -2.10 -10.83 7.96
CA LEU A 46 -1.01 -11.19 7.06
C LEU A 46 -1.53 -11.39 5.64
N ILE A 47 -1.10 -10.50 4.75
CA ILE A 47 -1.48 -10.46 3.34
C ILE A 47 -0.24 -10.43 2.45
N SER A 48 -0.46 -10.53 1.14
CA SER A 48 0.61 -10.45 0.14
C SER A 48 1.25 -9.05 0.14
N LEU A 49 2.52 -8.94 -0.27
CA LEU A 49 3.21 -7.65 -0.38
C LEU A 49 2.43 -6.65 -1.26
N ALA A 50 1.89 -7.13 -2.38
CA ALA A 50 1.10 -6.31 -3.30
C ALA A 50 -0.17 -5.76 -2.62
N GLU A 51 -0.89 -6.60 -1.88
CA GLU A 51 -2.10 -6.21 -1.16
C GLU A 51 -1.78 -5.24 -0.01
N ALA A 52 -0.71 -5.50 0.75
CA ALA A 52 -0.25 -4.60 1.80
C ALA A 52 0.11 -3.21 1.25
N ARG A 53 0.76 -3.15 0.07
CA ARG A 53 1.05 -1.88 -0.60
C ARG A 53 -0.23 -1.15 -1.02
N GLN A 54 -1.20 -1.87 -1.60
CA GLN A 54 -2.48 -1.26 -1.96
C GLN A 54 -3.22 -0.73 -0.74
N ARG A 55 -3.23 -1.47 0.37
CA ARG A 55 -3.83 -1.03 1.64
C ARG A 55 -3.14 0.19 2.22
N LEU A 56 -1.80 0.23 2.21
CA LEU A 56 -1.03 1.40 2.65
C LEU A 56 -1.42 2.65 1.85
N LEU A 57 -1.46 2.53 0.52
CA LEU A 57 -1.86 3.64 -0.36
C LEU A 57 -3.31 4.07 -0.11
N GLN A 58 -4.21 3.12 0.12
CA GLN A 58 -5.60 3.40 0.43
C GLN A 58 -5.74 4.18 1.74
N LEU A 59 -5.07 3.74 2.80
CA LEU A 59 -5.10 4.40 4.11
C LEU A 59 -4.55 5.82 4.07
N VAL A 60 -3.42 6.02 3.39
CA VAL A 60 -2.82 7.35 3.20
C VAL A 60 -3.76 8.26 2.40
N ARG A 61 -4.47 7.70 1.42
CA ARG A 61 -5.44 8.41 0.60
C ARG A 61 -6.71 8.77 1.40
N GLU A 62 -7.24 7.84 2.19
CA GLU A 62 -8.39 8.07 3.07
C GLU A 62 -8.10 9.11 4.15
N GLU A 63 -6.86 9.19 4.64
CA GLU A 63 -6.42 10.22 5.59
C GLU A 63 -6.15 11.59 4.92
N GLY A 64 -5.58 11.59 3.72
CA GLY A 64 -5.26 12.80 2.96
C GLY A 64 -6.43 13.39 2.17
N GLU A 65 -7.55 12.67 2.02
CA GLU A 65 -8.77 13.18 1.39
C GLU A 65 -9.67 13.90 2.40
N GLU A 66 -9.38 15.18 2.60
CA GLU A 66 -10.44 16.18 2.39
C GLU A 66 -10.89 16.06 0.90
N PRO A 67 -12.19 16.09 0.59
CA PRO A 67 -12.71 15.60 -0.69
C PRO A 67 -12.27 16.50 -1.83
N GLY A 68 -11.39 16.00 -2.69
CA GLY A 68 -10.98 16.75 -3.85
C GLY A 68 -9.85 16.05 -4.57
N LEU A 69 -10.18 15.05 -5.39
CA LEU A 69 -9.60 14.82 -6.71
C LEU A 69 -10.25 13.58 -7.33
N GLU A 70 -11.40 13.83 -7.96
CA GLU A 70 -11.62 13.50 -9.37
C GLU A 70 -10.69 12.40 -9.89
N ASN A 71 -11.06 11.13 -9.67
CA ASN A 71 -10.53 10.04 -10.48
C ASN A 71 -11.26 10.06 -11.83
N GLU A 72 -11.06 11.15 -12.57
CA GLU A 72 -11.27 11.14 -14.00
C GLU A 72 -10.17 10.30 -14.63
N ASN A 73 -10.49 9.02 -14.77
CA ASN A 73 -9.82 8.07 -15.63
C ASN A 73 -9.76 8.66 -17.07
N PRO A 74 -8.61 9.15 -17.58
CA PRO A 74 -8.54 9.65 -18.95
C PRO A 74 -8.11 8.49 -19.87
N LEU A 75 -8.74 7.32 -19.74
CA LEU A 75 -8.55 6.24 -20.72
C LEU A 75 -9.55 6.42 -21.86
N ARG A 76 -9.00 6.94 -22.96
CA ARG A 76 -9.32 6.55 -24.35
C ARG A 76 -10.69 7.01 -24.88
N LYS A 77 -10.67 8.12 -25.62
CA LYS A 77 -10.85 8.14 -27.10
C LYS A 77 -11.18 9.57 -27.57
N LYS A 78 -10.17 10.43 -27.65
CA LYS A 78 -10.18 11.50 -28.66
C LYS A 78 -9.55 10.93 -29.93
N ALA A 79 -10.31 10.06 -30.61
CA ALA A 79 -10.01 9.72 -31.99
C ALA A 79 -10.69 10.79 -32.87
N SER A 80 -9.89 11.81 -33.19
CA SER A 80 -9.79 12.35 -34.54
C SER A 80 -11.11 12.74 -35.22
N ARG A 81 -11.72 13.82 -34.76
CA ARG A 81 -12.63 14.63 -35.58
C ARG A 81 -11.78 15.42 -36.59
N TRP A 82 -11.21 14.71 -37.58
CA TRP A 82 -10.63 15.34 -38.76
C TRP A 82 -11.77 15.90 -39.62
N ARG A 83 -11.95 17.22 -39.55
CA ARG A 83 -12.69 18.00 -40.55
C ARG A 83 -11.73 18.28 -41.70
N HIS A 84 -12.16 18.06 -42.93
CA HIS A 84 -11.79 18.84 -44.13
C HIS A 84 -12.91 18.50 -45.14
N ARG A 85 -13.91 19.37 -45.26
CA ARG A 85 -14.07 20.50 -46.19
C ARG A 85 -14.82 20.05 -47.45
#